data_AF-U7NF25-F1
#
_entry.id   AF-U7NF25-F1
#
_cell.length_a   1.000
_cell.length_b   1.000
_cell.length_c   1.000
_cell.angle_alpha   90.00
_cell.angle_beta   90.00
_cell.angle_gamma   90.00
#
_symmetry.space_group_name_H-M   'P 1'
#
loop_
_entity.id
_entity.type
_entity.pdbx_description
1 polymer ?
#
loop_
_entity_poly.entity_id
_entity_poly.type
_entity_poly.pdbx_seq_one_letter_code
_entity_poly.pdbx_strand_id
1 'polypeptide(L)'
;MELGCWDKAMLKSIGWVGAAFFVYGALTLDAFSSLNSAYGFLAFAGIFSAVYILLSVLGWLAVGLPSHWVICKYTSGGYRYYVVVAILFFAGVLIFSNMQAAAFFGLVALVQALVFRFYLTGKSHNQ
;
A
#
# COMPACT_ATOMS: atom_id res chain seq x y z
N MET A 1 -20.83 12.97 -6.43
CA MET A 1 -20.35 11.60 -6.14
C MET A 1 -19.55 11.68 -4.87
N GLU A 2 -20.04 11.08 -3.77
CA GLU A 2 -19.24 11.00 -2.55
C GLU A 2 -18.14 9.96 -2.74
N LEU A 3 -16.93 10.41 -3.06
CA LEU A 3 -15.73 9.58 -3.14
C LEU A 3 -15.22 9.15 -1.73
N GLY A 4 -15.97 9.48 -0.68
CA GLY A 4 -15.54 9.38 0.71
C GLY A 4 -14.29 10.21 1.00
N CYS A 5 -13.77 10.11 2.23
CA CYS A 5 -12.44 10.64 2.55
C CYS A 5 -11.34 9.71 2.00
N TRP A 6 -11.23 9.61 0.67
CA TRP A 6 -10.24 8.76 0.00
C TRP A 6 -8.81 9.15 0.41
N ASP A 7 -8.54 10.45 0.54
CA ASP A 7 -7.26 11.03 0.95
C ASP A 7 -6.77 10.43 2.27
N LYS A 8 -7.64 10.42 3.29
CA LYS A 8 -7.33 9.88 4.62
C LYS A 8 -7.24 8.36 4.60
N ALA A 9 -8.05 7.69 3.80
CA ALA A 9 -7.98 6.24 3.64
C ALA A 9 -6.67 5.81 2.94
N MET A 10 -6.23 6.57 1.95
CA MET A 10 -4.96 6.38 1.25
C MET A 10 -3.77 6.56 2.19
N LEU A 11 -3.73 7.67 2.94
CA LEU A 11 -2.65 7.90 3.91
C LEU A 11 -2.60 6.80 4.98
N LYS A 12 -3.76 6.32 5.44
CA LYS A 12 -3.83 5.21 6.38
C LYS A 12 -3.33 3.89 5.78
N SER A 13 -3.68 3.58 4.54
CA SER A 13 -3.21 2.34 3.90
C SER A 13 -1.70 2.35 3.69
N ILE A 14 -1.14 3.47 3.25
CA ILE A 14 0.31 3.66 3.15
C ILE A 14 0.96 3.53 4.53
N GLY A 15 0.39 4.17 5.55
CA GLY A 15 0.91 4.14 6.92
C GLY A 15 0.93 2.73 7.53
N TRP A 16 -0.16 1.99 7.44
CA TRP A 16 -0.25 0.64 8.02
C TRP A 16 0.64 -0.37 7.31
N VAL A 17 0.69 -0.34 5.98
CA VAL A 17 1.57 -1.23 5.24
C VAL A 17 3.05 -0.86 5.47
N GLY A 18 3.36 0.43 5.58
CA GLY A 18 4.70 0.91 5.94
C GLY A 18 5.09 0.46 7.36
N ALA A 19 4.18 0.58 8.33
CA ALA A 19 4.40 0.10 9.70
C ALA A 19 4.70 -1.40 9.74
N ALA A 20 3.99 -2.21 8.94
CA ALA A 20 4.27 -3.64 8.84
C ALA A 20 5.70 -3.92 8.32
N PHE A 21 6.17 -3.15 7.34
CA PHE A 21 7.55 -3.25 6.87
C PHE A 21 8.58 -2.88 7.95
N PHE A 22 8.31 -1.88 8.78
CA PHE A 22 9.19 -1.54 9.89
C PHE A 22 9.27 -2.62 10.94
N VAL A 23 8.12 -3.20 11.33
CA VAL A 23 8.10 -4.31 12.28
C VAL A 23 8.89 -5.49 11.72
N TYR A 24 8.64 -5.84 10.46
CA TYR A 24 9.39 -6.91 9.80
C TYR A 24 10.90 -6.61 9.75
N GLY A 25 11.28 -5.41 9.30
CA GLY A 25 12.67 -4.97 9.22
C GLY A 25 13.36 -5.02 10.59
N ALA A 26 12.72 -4.52 11.65
CA ALA A 26 13.27 -4.50 12.99
C ALA A 26 13.55 -5.92 13.52
N LEU A 27 12.66 -6.86 13.24
CA LEU A 27 12.81 -8.27 13.63
C LEU A 27 13.91 -8.96 12.81
N THR A 28 13.95 -8.74 11.49
CA THR A 28 14.92 -9.41 10.60
C THR A 28 16.35 -8.89 10.75
N LEU A 29 16.52 -7.62 11.11
CA LEU A 29 17.83 -6.98 11.27
C LEU A 29 18.31 -6.97 12.72
N ASP A 30 17.56 -7.61 13.62
CA ASP A 30 17.81 -7.62 15.06
C ASP A 30 18.14 -6.22 15.59
N ALA A 31 17.29 -5.26 15.23
CA ALA A 31 17.57 -3.83 15.31
C ALA A 31 17.91 -3.33 16.71
N PHE A 32 17.51 -4.05 17.76
CA PHE A 32 17.67 -3.67 19.16
C PHE A 32 18.73 -4.49 19.91
N SER A 33 19.52 -5.30 19.20
CA SER A 33 20.62 -6.08 19.79
C SER A 33 21.79 -5.24 20.30
N SER A 34 22.07 -4.11 19.65
CA SER A 34 23.14 -3.19 20.05
C SER A 34 22.86 -1.77 19.58
N LEU A 35 23.56 -0.78 20.16
CA LEU A 35 23.49 0.61 19.67
C LEU A 35 23.90 0.72 18.19
N ASN A 36 24.92 -0.03 17.76
CA ASN A 36 25.35 -0.02 16.36
C ASN A 36 24.27 -0.59 15.42
N SER A 37 23.61 -1.68 15.81
CA SER A 37 22.48 -2.26 15.09
C SER A 37 21.31 -1.27 15.00
N ALA A 38 21.05 -0.52 16.08
CA ALA A 38 19.99 0.48 16.13
C ALA A 38 20.27 1.67 15.20
N TYR A 39 21.52 2.15 15.13
CA TYR A 39 21.92 3.20 14.18
C TYR A 39 21.81 2.72 12.72
N GLY A 40 22.22 1.48 12.44
CA GLY A 40 22.06 0.87 11.12
C GLY A 40 20.59 0.75 10.71
N PHE A 41 19.74 0.32 11.63
CA PHE A 41 18.29 0.26 11.41
C PHE A 41 17.69 1.64 11.18
N LEU A 42 18.11 2.67 11.92
CA LEU A 42 17.62 4.04 11.73
C LEU A 42 17.97 4.59 10.34
N ALA A 43 19.19 4.32 9.85
CA ALA A 43 19.61 4.71 8.51
C ALA A 43 18.80 3.98 7.43
N PHE A 44 18.63 2.66 7.58
CA PHE A 44 17.77 1.85 6.72
C PHE A 44 16.33 2.37 6.71
N ALA A 45 15.77 2.62 7.89
CA ALA A 45 14.42 3.13 8.09
C ALA A 45 14.20 4.46 7.35
N GLY A 46 15.15 5.39 7.43
CA GLY A 46 15.07 6.68 6.74
C GLY A 46 15.02 6.53 5.22
N ILE A 47 15.96 5.78 4.64
CA ILE A 47 16.03 5.57 3.19
C ILE A 47 14.81 4.79 2.69
N PHE A 48 14.46 3.71 3.39
CA PHE A 48 13.29 2.90 3.07
C PHE A 48 12.01 3.74 3.09
N SER A 49 11.81 4.58 4.12
CA SER A 49 10.65 5.47 4.20
C SER A 49 10.52 6.37 2.99
N ALA A 50 11.62 7.03 2.60
CA ALA A 50 11.62 7.99 1.50
C ALA A 50 11.21 7.31 0.20
N VAL A 51 11.82 6.16 -0.12
CA VAL A 51 11.52 5.40 -1.34
C VAL A 51 10.11 4.82 -1.29
N TYR A 52 9.72 4.23 -0.16
CA TYR A 52 8.40 3.61 0.03
C TYR A 52 7.27 4.63 -0.13
N ILE A 53 7.38 5.80 0.50
CA ILE A 53 6.37 6.86 0.42
C ILE A 53 6.28 7.36 -1.02
N LEU A 54 7.41 7.63 -1.67
CA LEU A 54 7.45 8.09 -3.06
C LEU A 54 6.75 7.10 -3.99
N LEU A 55 7.16 5.82 -3.95
CA LEU A 55 6.57 4.79 -4.82
C LEU A 55 5.10 4.54 -4.50
N SER A 56 4.70 4.55 -3.22
CA SER A 56 3.31 4.37 -2.83
C SER A 56 2.42 5.50 -3.34
N VAL A 57 2.87 6.76 -3.20
CA VAL A 57 2.13 7.92 -3.71
C VAL A 57 2.02 7.87 -5.23
N LEU A 58 3.11 7.55 -5.94
CA LEU A 58 3.09 7.39 -7.40
C LEU A 58 2.17 6.25 -7.84
N GLY A 59 2.19 5.10 -7.15
CA GLY A 59 1.29 3.98 -7.42
C GLY A 59 -0.18 4.33 -7.20
N TRP A 60 -0.48 5.09 -6.15
CA TRP A 60 -1.82 5.63 -5.93
C TRP A 60 -2.23 6.61 -7.02
N LEU A 61 -1.37 7.54 -7.44
CA LEU A 61 -1.69 8.51 -8.49
C LEU A 61 -1.90 7.83 -9.86
N ALA A 62 -1.05 6.87 -10.20
CA ALA A 62 -1.09 6.21 -11.51
C ALA A 62 -2.17 5.12 -11.63
N VAL A 63 -2.38 4.33 -10.56
CA VAL A 63 -3.25 3.15 -10.61
C VAL A 63 -4.37 3.25 -9.60
N GLY A 64 -4.07 3.52 -8.33
CA GLY A 64 -5.04 3.44 -7.24
C GLY A 64 -6.22 4.40 -7.39
N LEU A 65 -5.95 5.67 -7.68
CA LEU A 65 -6.94 6.75 -7.84
C LEU A 65 -7.79 6.60 -9.09
N PRO A 66 -7.22 6.41 -10.30
CA PRO A 66 -8.01 6.13 -11.49
C PRO A 66 -8.90 4.90 -11.30
N SER A 67 -8.35 3.84 -10.71
CA SER A 67 -9.11 2.61 -10.43
C SER A 67 -10.24 2.86 -9.44
N HIS A 68 -9.98 3.57 -8.35
CA HIS A 68 -11.00 3.92 -7.36
C HIS A 68 -12.15 4.72 -8.00
N TRP A 69 -11.82 5.71 -8.83
CA TRP A 69 -12.82 6.49 -9.56
C TRP A 69 -13.65 5.63 -10.51
N VAL A 70 -13.03 4.77 -11.32
CA VAL A 70 -13.73 3.83 -12.22
C VAL A 70 -14.66 2.91 -11.42
N ILE A 71 -14.15 2.35 -10.32
CA ILE A 71 -14.90 1.44 -9.45
C ILE A 71 -16.13 2.15 -8.88
N CYS A 72 -15.99 3.36 -8.35
CA CYS A 72 -17.12 4.12 -7.80
C CYS A 72 -18.11 4.58 -8.87
N LYS A 73 -17.65 4.84 -10.10
CA LYS A 73 -18.52 5.31 -11.19
C LYS A 73 -19.33 4.21 -11.84
N TYR A 74 -18.75 3.02 -12.01
CA TYR A 74 -19.34 1.95 -12.82
C TYR A 74 -19.75 0.71 -12.03
N THR A 75 -19.49 0.67 -10.72
CA THR A 75 -19.74 -0.52 -9.90
C THR A 75 -20.28 -0.16 -8.51
N SER A 76 -20.60 -1.18 -7.70
CA SER A 76 -21.03 -1.02 -6.31
C SER A 76 -19.91 -0.67 -5.32
N GLY A 77 -18.66 -0.49 -5.78
CA GLY A 77 -17.54 -0.17 -4.89
C GLY A 77 -17.09 -1.34 -4.00
N GLY A 78 -17.49 -2.57 -4.31
CA GLY A 78 -17.14 -3.76 -3.51
C GLY A 78 -15.65 -4.11 -3.50
N TYR A 79 -15.20 -4.82 -2.46
CA TYR A 79 -13.80 -5.30 -2.33
C TYR A 79 -13.30 -6.08 -3.54
N ARG A 80 -14.17 -6.87 -4.18
CA ARG A 80 -13.84 -7.69 -5.35
C ARG A 80 -13.17 -6.90 -6.48
N TYR A 81 -13.58 -5.65 -6.70
CA TYR A 81 -13.02 -4.84 -7.78
C TYR A 81 -11.60 -4.36 -7.48
N TYR A 82 -11.29 -4.08 -6.22
CA TYR A 82 -9.93 -3.75 -5.79
C TYR A 82 -8.99 -4.96 -5.91
N VAL A 83 -9.49 -6.16 -5.62
CA VAL A 83 -8.74 -7.41 -5.84
C VAL A 83 -8.43 -7.62 -7.33
N VAL A 84 -9.43 -7.44 -8.20
CA VAL A 84 -9.22 -7.55 -9.66
C VAL A 84 -8.18 -6.54 -10.15
N VAL A 85 -8.24 -5.28 -9.70
CA VAL A 85 -7.24 -4.26 -10.06
C VAL A 85 -5.84 -4.65 -9.58
N ALA A 86 -5.71 -5.20 -8.37
CA ALA A 86 -4.42 -5.67 -7.87
C ALA A 86 -3.88 -6.85 -8.70
N ILE A 87 -4.73 -7.77 -9.15
CA ILE A 87 -4.34 -8.87 -10.05
C ILE A 87 -3.88 -8.33 -11.41
N LEU A 88 -4.60 -7.35 -11.97
CA LEU A 88 -4.21 -6.70 -13.23
C LEU A 88 -2.88 -5.96 -13.09
N PHE A 89 -2.68 -5.27 -11.97
CA PHE A 89 -1.41 -4.61 -11.66
C PHE A 89 -0.26 -5.63 -11.53
N PHE A 90 -0.46 -6.72 -10.81
CA PHE A 90 0.49 -7.83 -10.71
C PHE A 90 0.86 -8.36 -12.10
N ALA A 91 -0.13 -8.64 -12.95
CA ALA A 91 0.10 -9.13 -14.31
C ALA A 91 0.88 -8.10 -15.15
N GLY A 92 0.56 -6.81 -15.00
CA GLY A 92 1.31 -5.72 -15.63
C GLY A 92 2.78 -5.70 -15.21
N VAL A 93 3.05 -5.76 -13.90
CA VAL A 93 4.44 -5.80 -13.39
C VAL A 93 5.17 -7.04 -13.88
N LEU A 94 4.50 -8.20 -13.94
CA LEU A 94 5.08 -9.46 -14.42
C LEU A 94 5.53 -9.37 -15.89
N ILE A 95 4.80 -8.62 -16.74
CA ILE A 95 5.17 -8.43 -18.15
C ILE A 95 6.47 -7.61 -18.30
N PHE A 96 6.68 -6.62 -17.42
CA PHE A 96 7.81 -5.70 -17.51
C PHE A 96 8.96 -6.03 -16.54
N SER A 97 8.84 -7.10 -15.76
CA SER A 97 9.78 -7.44 -14.69
C SER A 97 9.85 -8.96 -14.46
N ASN A 98 10.33 -9.38 -13.28
CA ASN A 98 10.39 -10.78 -12.87
C ASN A 98 9.29 -11.14 -11.87
N MET A 99 9.13 -12.45 -11.63
CA MET A 99 8.11 -12.99 -10.72
C MET A 99 8.26 -12.48 -9.28
N GLN A 100 9.50 -12.30 -8.80
CA GLN A 100 9.75 -11.82 -7.44
C GLN A 100 9.26 -10.38 -7.26
N ALA A 101 9.60 -9.50 -8.20
CA ALA A 101 9.15 -8.11 -8.21
C ALA A 101 7.63 -8.02 -8.37
N ALA A 102 7.05 -8.78 -9.31
CA ALA A 102 5.61 -8.84 -9.50
C ALA A 102 4.89 -9.29 -8.23
N ALA A 103 5.35 -10.37 -7.59
CA ALA A 103 4.78 -10.88 -6.35
C ALA A 103 4.88 -9.84 -5.23
N PHE A 104 6.04 -9.21 -5.05
CA PHE A 104 6.24 -8.19 -4.02
C PHE A 104 5.32 -6.99 -4.24
N PHE A 105 5.38 -6.34 -5.39
CA PHE A 105 4.58 -5.14 -5.67
C PHE A 105 3.08 -5.45 -5.75
N GLY A 106 2.70 -6.60 -6.32
CA GLY A 106 1.31 -7.04 -6.40
C GLY A 106 0.70 -7.31 -5.03
N LEU A 107 1.44 -7.98 -4.13
CA LEU A 107 0.98 -8.23 -2.76
C LEU A 107 0.88 -6.92 -1.96
N VAL A 108 1.87 -6.03 -2.07
CA VAL A 108 1.81 -4.70 -1.45
C VAL A 108 0.61 -3.91 -1.95
N ALA A 109 0.39 -3.86 -3.26
CA ALA A 109 -0.75 -3.17 -3.86
C ALA A 109 -2.08 -3.75 -3.39
N LEU A 110 -2.19 -5.09 -3.32
CA LEU A 110 -3.38 -5.77 -2.81
C LEU A 110 -3.65 -5.39 -1.35
N VAL A 111 -2.65 -5.51 -0.47
CA VAL A 111 -2.81 -5.19 0.96
C VAL A 111 -3.15 -3.71 1.13
N GLN A 112 -2.46 -2.79 0.43
CA GLN A 112 -2.78 -1.36 0.46
C GLN A 112 -4.22 -1.09 -0.02
N ALA A 113 -4.70 -1.78 -1.07
CA ALA A 113 -6.06 -1.62 -1.58
C ALA A 113 -7.13 -2.17 -0.61
N LEU A 114 -6.86 -3.29 0.06
CA LEU A 114 -7.75 -3.86 1.08
C LEU A 114 -7.85 -2.95 2.30
N VAL A 115 -6.70 -2.48 2.83
CA VAL A 115 -6.65 -1.54 3.96
C VAL A 115 -7.32 -0.22 3.60
N PHE A 116 -7.10 0.28 2.38
CA PHE A 116 -7.78 1.46 1.86
C PHE A 116 -9.30 1.29 1.91
N ARG A 117 -9.83 0.19 1.35
CA ARG A 117 -11.28 -0.04 1.33
C ARG A 117 -11.85 -0.21 2.74
N PHE A 118 -11.12 -0.88 3.64
CA PHE A 118 -11.50 -0.98 5.05
C PHE A 118 -11.68 0.40 5.70
N TYR A 119 -10.73 1.32 5.51
CA TYR A 119 -10.83 2.68 6.05
C TYR A 119 -11.82 3.58 5.32
N LEU A 120 -12.12 3.29 4.05
CA LEU A 120 -13.15 3.96 3.29
C LEU A 120 -14.55 3.61 3.83
N THR A 121 -14.81 2.32 4.09
CA THR A 121 -16.12 1.85 4.62
C THR A 121 -16.29 2.14 6.10
N GLY A 122 -15.23 2.01 6.92
CA GLY A 122 -15.30 2.23 8.36
C GLY A 122 -15.67 3.67 8.79
N LYS A 123 -15.59 4.64 7.88
CA LYS A 123 -16.08 6.02 8.13
C LYS A 123 -17.53 6.25 7.73
N SER A 124 -18.07 5.46 6.80
CA SER A 124 -19.47 5.58 6.36
C SER A 124 -20.48 5.15 7.43
N HIS A 125 -20.03 4.52 8.52
CA HIS A 125 -20.88 4.02 9.61
C HIS A 125 -20.88 4.93 10.85
N ASN A 126 -20.07 6.00 10.86
CA ASN A 126 -19.92 6.95 11.97
C ASN A 126 -20.39 8.38 11.59
N GLN A 127 -21.19 8.52 10.53
CA GLN A 127 -21.91 9.75 10.19
C GLN A 127 -23.41 9.47 10.12
#